data_AF-A0A3D2W0K6-F1
#
_entry.id   AF-A0A3D2W0K6-F1
#
_cell.length_a   1.000
_cell.length_b   1.000
_cell.length_c   1.000
_cell.angle_alpha   90.00
_cell.angle_beta   90.00
_cell.angle_gamma   90.00
#
_symmetry.space_group_name_H-M   'P 1'
#
loop_
_entity.id
_entity.type
_entity.pdbx_description
1 polymer ?
#
loop_
_entity_poly.entity_id
_entity_poly.type
_entity_poly.pdbx_seq_one_letter_code
_entity_poly.pdbx_strand_id
1 'polypeptide(L)'
;MFNEMGARRRRLREMLGDRGQGFAEFLVLGGVLAGALGLFLAPWMPAAAPWGFAIPFVFVVGFLLIEARRQAKIRQGAETERIASGYDWAVFLWSFGCGLAGAAAFVIALAAKPPPSDENWTPPQSTVSVDILP
;
A
#
# COMPACT_ATOMS: atom_id res chain seq x y z
N MET A 1 10.89 21.99 0.69
CA MET A 1 10.10 20.75 0.85
C MET A 1 9.71 20.52 2.31
N PHE A 2 10.66 20.36 3.25
CA PHE A 2 10.36 20.11 4.68
C PHE A 2 9.52 21.20 5.38
N ASN A 3 9.78 22.48 5.09
CA ASN A 3 8.97 23.59 5.64
C ASN A 3 7.50 23.51 5.21
N GLU A 4 7.22 23.10 3.97
CA GLU A 4 5.85 22.93 3.49
C GLU A 4 5.17 21.74 4.16
N MET A 5 5.90 20.63 4.37
CA MET A 5 5.36 19.49 5.10
C MET A 5 4.95 19.88 6.53
N GLY A 6 5.77 20.69 7.21
CA GLY A 6 5.45 21.24 8.52
C GLY A 6 4.23 22.16 8.51
N ALA A 7 4.13 23.05 7.51
CA ALA A 7 2.99 23.95 7.35
C ALA A 7 1.69 23.19 7.07
N ARG A 8 1.72 22.22 6.15
CA ARG A 8 0.59 21.31 5.88
C ARG A 8 0.16 20.55 7.12
N ARG A 9 1.12 20.06 7.90
CA ARG A 9 0.82 19.34 9.15
C ARG A 9 0.03 20.21 10.12
N ARG A 10 0.39 21.50 10.25
CA ARG A 10 -0.34 22.47 11.09
C ARG A 10 -1.75 22.73 10.53
N ARG A 11 -1.90 22.93 9.23
CA ARG A 11 -3.22 23.11 8.58
C ARG A 11 -4.13 21.90 8.75
N LEU A 12 -3.60 20.69 8.59
CA LEU A 12 -4.33 19.45 8.86
C LEU A 12 -4.76 19.33 10.33
N ARG A 13 -3.88 19.74 11.25
CA ARG A 13 -4.17 19.78 12.69
C ARG A 13 -5.31 20.73 13.00
N GLU A 14 -5.35 21.89 12.36
CA GLU A 14 -6.44 22.86 12.49
C GLU A 14 -7.78 22.31 11.96
N MET A 15 -7.76 21.50 10.90
CA MET A 15 -8.98 20.93 10.30
C MET A 15 -9.53 19.71 11.06
N LEU A 16 -8.67 18.79 11.50
CA LEU A 16 -9.05 17.49 12.09
C LEU A 16 -8.89 17.44 13.62
N GLY A 17 -8.20 18.43 14.19
CA GLY A 17 -7.70 18.37 15.56
C GLY A 17 -6.56 17.36 15.75
N ASP A 18 -5.89 17.44 16.90
CA ASP A 18 -4.74 16.59 17.24
C ASP A 18 -5.05 15.10 17.15
N ARG A 19 -6.20 14.70 17.68
CA ARG A 19 -6.62 13.29 17.72
C ARG A 19 -6.98 12.80 16.32
N GLY A 20 -7.74 13.59 15.55
CA GLY A 20 -8.15 13.22 14.20
C GLY A 20 -6.97 13.06 13.25
N GLN A 21 -5.99 13.97 13.34
CA GLN A 21 -4.75 13.86 12.59
C GLN A 21 -3.95 12.62 12.98
N GLY A 22 -3.82 12.34 14.28
CA GLY A 22 -3.13 11.14 14.77
C GLY A 22 -3.77 9.85 14.26
N PHE A 23 -5.10 9.75 14.29
CA PHE A 23 -5.82 8.61 13.73
C PHE A 23 -5.63 8.48 12.22
N ALA A 24 -5.68 9.57 11.46
CA ALA A 24 -5.47 9.54 10.02
C ALA A 24 -4.03 9.11 9.66
N GLU A 25 -3.02 9.67 10.34
CA GLU A 25 -1.61 9.27 10.17
C GLU A 25 -1.43 7.78 10.50
N PHE A 26 -2.02 7.30 11.60
CA PHE A 26 -1.98 5.89 11.98
C PHE A 26 -2.64 4.97 10.96
N LEU A 27 -3.83 5.31 10.47
CA LEU A 27 -4.55 4.50 9.48
C LEU A 27 -3.82 4.42 8.14
N VAL A 28 -3.25 5.55 7.68
CA VAL A 28 -2.47 5.59 6.44
C VAL A 28 -1.22 4.73 6.58
N LEU A 29 -0.41 4.97 7.62
CA LEU A 29 0.84 4.25 7.82
C LEU A 29 0.58 2.77 8.09
N GLY A 30 -0.39 2.47 8.95
CA GLY A 30 -0.82 1.11 9.28
C GLY A 30 -1.31 0.36 8.05
N GLY A 31 -2.14 0.97 7.21
CA GLY A 31 -2.63 0.36 5.97
C GLY A 31 -1.52 0.08 4.96
N VAL A 32 -0.61 1.03 4.75
CA VAL A 32 0.55 0.86 3.84
C VAL A 32 1.49 -0.24 4.36
N LEU A 33 1.78 -0.26 5.66
CA LEU A 33 2.60 -1.31 6.30
C LEU A 33 1.92 -2.67 6.25
N ALA A 34 0.63 -2.75 6.56
CA ALA A 34 -0.13 -3.99 6.50
C ALA A 34 -0.11 -4.60 5.10
N GLY A 35 -0.31 -3.78 4.06
CA GLY A 35 -0.22 -4.23 2.66
C GLY A 35 1.13 -4.85 2.32
N ALA A 36 2.24 -4.33 2.88
CA ALA A 36 3.57 -4.88 2.70
C ALA A 36 3.82 -6.15 3.55
N LEU A 37 3.29 -6.19 4.77
CA LEU A 37 3.42 -7.34 5.69
C LEU A 37 2.78 -8.62 5.14
N GLY A 38 1.73 -8.50 4.32
CA GLY A 38 1.09 -9.63 3.66
C GLY A 38 2.07 -10.50 2.86
N LEU A 39 3.22 -9.97 2.41
CA LEU A 39 4.22 -10.78 1.71
C LEU A 39 4.98 -11.76 2.60
N PHE A 40 5.15 -11.40 3.87
CA PHE A 40 6.07 -12.11 4.76
C PHE A 40 5.36 -13.08 5.70
N LEU A 41 4.02 -13.03 5.75
CA LEU A 41 3.24 -13.83 6.69
C LEU A 41 3.04 -15.27 6.24
N ALA A 42 2.82 -15.51 4.94
CA ALA A 42 2.66 -16.86 4.41
C ALA A 42 2.99 -16.93 2.91
N PRO A 43 3.46 -18.08 2.40
CA PRO A 43 3.92 -18.20 1.01
C PRO A 43 2.82 -18.02 -0.04
N TRP A 44 1.54 -18.26 0.29
CA TRP A 44 0.42 -18.10 -0.64
C TRP A 44 -0.19 -16.69 -0.65
N MET A 45 0.07 -15.90 0.39
CA MET A 45 -0.50 -14.56 0.55
C MET A 45 -0.10 -13.57 -0.57
N PRO A 46 1.16 -13.56 -1.07
CA PRO A 46 1.53 -12.76 -2.24
C PRO A 46 0.72 -13.09 -3.49
N ALA A 47 0.34 -14.35 -3.69
CA ALA A 47 -0.46 -14.76 -4.85
C ALA A 47 -1.92 -14.28 -4.76
N ALA A 48 -2.46 -14.16 -3.54
CA ALA A 48 -3.83 -13.70 -3.32
C ALA A 48 -4.00 -12.19 -3.51
N ALA A 49 -3.00 -11.40 -3.14
CA ALA A 49 -3.01 -9.94 -3.28
C ALA A 49 -1.66 -9.42 -3.81
N PRO A 50 -1.32 -9.71 -5.09
CA PRO A 50 0.00 -9.42 -5.65
C PRO A 50 0.28 -7.91 -5.73
N TRP A 51 -0.74 -7.07 -5.73
CA TRP A 51 -0.57 -5.61 -5.69
C TRP A 51 -0.16 -5.04 -4.32
N GLY A 52 -0.27 -5.80 -3.23
CA GLY A 52 -0.05 -5.29 -1.87
C GLY A 52 1.38 -4.77 -1.67
N PHE A 53 2.37 -5.45 -2.26
CA PHE A 53 3.77 -5.01 -2.22
C PHE A 53 4.01 -3.70 -2.97
N ALA A 54 3.19 -3.39 -3.97
CA ALA A 54 3.38 -2.23 -4.83
C ALA A 54 2.87 -0.94 -4.17
N ILE A 55 2.00 -1.05 -3.15
CA ILE A 55 1.35 0.09 -2.51
C ILE A 55 2.33 1.13 -1.95
N PRO A 56 3.43 0.78 -1.24
CA PRO A 56 4.42 1.76 -0.79
C PRO A 56 5.06 2.53 -1.96
N PHE A 57 5.33 1.87 -3.08
CA PHE A 57 5.91 2.51 -4.25
C PHE A 57 4.92 3.44 -4.93
N VAL A 58 3.66 3.00 -5.09
CA VAL A 58 2.57 3.82 -5.61
C VAL A 58 2.37 5.06 -4.73
N PHE A 59 2.38 4.89 -3.41
CA PHE A 59 2.28 5.99 -2.44
C PHE A 59 3.35 7.05 -2.71
N VAL A 60 4.63 6.65 -2.77
CA VAL A 60 5.76 7.56 -2.98
C VAL A 60 5.69 8.23 -4.35
N VAL A 61 5.49 7.47 -5.42
CA VAL A 61 5.44 8.01 -6.79
C VAL A 61 4.30 9.02 -6.93
N GLY A 62 3.11 8.68 -6.46
CA GLY A 62 1.98 9.60 -6.53
C GLY A 62 2.18 10.85 -5.70
N PHE A 63 2.79 10.74 -4.51
CA PHE A 63 3.17 11.91 -3.72
C PHE A 63 4.13 12.84 -4.49
N LEU A 64 5.17 12.27 -5.12
CA LEU A 64 6.12 13.04 -5.93
C LEU A 64 5.45 13.71 -7.14
N LEU A 65 4.49 13.04 -7.79
CA LEU A 65 3.72 13.62 -8.89
C LEU A 65 2.82 14.78 -8.43
N ILE A 66 2.19 14.66 -7.26
CA ILE A 66 1.38 15.73 -6.66
C ILE A 66 2.27 16.93 -6.33
N GLU A 67 3.45 16.70 -5.74
CA GLU A 67 4.41 17.76 -5.44
C GLU A 67 4.96 18.40 -6.71
N ALA A 68 5.29 17.61 -7.74
CA ALA A 68 5.74 18.14 -9.04
C ALA A 68 4.67 19.04 -9.68
N ARG A 69 3.39 18.65 -9.61
CA ARG A 69 2.26 19.46 -10.08
C ARG A 69 2.14 20.77 -9.30
N ARG A 70 2.31 20.74 -7.97
CA ARG A 70 2.32 21.95 -7.14
C ARG A 70 3.47 22.88 -7.54
N GLN A 71 4.69 22.34 -7.65
CA GLN A 71 5.88 23.11 -8.03
C GLN A 71 5.75 23.73 -9.43
N ALA A 72 5.13 23.02 -10.38
CA ALA A 72 4.85 23.55 -11.71
C ALA A 72 3.91 24.77 -11.66
N LYS A 73 2.83 24.72 -10.86
CA LYS A 73 1.91 25.86 -10.68
C LYS A 73 2.58 27.07 -10.04
N ILE A 74 3.43 26.84 -9.03
CA ILE A 74 4.20 27.93 -8.39
C ILE A 74 5.13 28.60 -9.40
N ARG A 75 5.84 27.81 -10.22
CA ARG A 75 6.72 28.33 -11.28
C ARG A 75 5.98 29.12 -12.35
N GLN A 76 4.70 28.81 -12.57
CA GLN A 76 3.82 29.55 -13.48
C GLN A 76 3.25 30.85 -12.86
N GLY A 77 3.65 31.20 -11.63
CA GLY A 77 3.23 32.42 -10.95
C GLY A 77 1.93 32.30 -10.16
N ALA A 78 1.44 31.08 -9.90
CA ALA A 78 0.26 30.90 -9.06
C ALA A 78 0.53 31.32 -7.62
N GLU A 79 -0.41 32.05 -7.00
CA GLU A 79 -0.37 32.38 -5.58
C GLU A 79 -0.40 31.10 -4.72
N THR A 80 0.59 30.98 -3.83
CA THR A 80 0.79 29.79 -2.99
C THR A 80 -0.44 29.46 -2.14
N GLU A 81 -1.13 30.48 -1.63
CA GLU A 81 -2.33 30.30 -0.81
C GLU A 81 -3.50 29.69 -1.60
N ARG A 82 -3.72 30.14 -2.85
CA ARG A 82 -4.81 29.63 -3.70
C ARG A 82 -4.66 28.15 -4.03
N ILE A 83 -3.42 27.66 -4.14
CA ILE A 83 -3.15 26.26 -4.50
C ILE A 83 -2.98 25.35 -3.27
N ALA A 84 -2.85 25.92 -2.06
CA ALA A 84 -2.56 25.16 -0.84
C ALA A 84 -3.67 24.17 -0.49
N SER A 85 -4.94 24.62 -0.45
CA SER A 85 -6.07 23.76 -0.09
C SER A 85 -6.25 22.57 -1.05
N GLY A 86 -6.17 22.82 -2.36
CA GLY A 86 -6.26 21.76 -3.36
C GLY A 86 -5.11 20.76 -3.28
N TYR A 87 -3.89 21.23 -3.00
CA TYR A 87 -2.75 20.36 -2.75
C TYR A 87 -2.92 19.53 -1.47
N ASP A 88 -3.35 20.15 -0.37
CA ASP A 88 -3.52 19.46 0.91
C ASP A 88 -4.55 18.33 0.80
N TRP A 89 -5.67 18.58 0.12
CA TRP A 89 -6.69 17.57 -0.20
C TRP A 89 -6.18 16.48 -1.14
N ALA A 90 -5.43 16.83 -2.19
CA ALA A 90 -4.86 15.85 -3.10
C ALA A 90 -3.92 14.89 -2.37
N VAL A 91 -3.02 15.41 -1.53
CA VAL A 91 -2.12 14.56 -0.74
C VAL A 91 -2.89 13.75 0.29
N PHE A 92 -3.90 14.33 0.94
CA PHE A 92 -4.72 13.61 1.93
C PHE A 92 -5.47 12.43 1.29
N LEU A 93 -6.23 12.67 0.22
CA LEU A 93 -7.00 11.63 -0.48
C LEU A 93 -6.08 10.56 -1.08
N TRP A 94 -4.95 10.96 -1.66
CA TRP A 94 -3.97 10.02 -2.19
C TRP A 94 -3.42 9.11 -1.09
N SER A 95 -3.00 9.71 0.03
CA SER A 95 -2.43 8.99 1.16
C SER A 95 -3.46 8.03 1.77
N PHE A 96 -4.68 8.52 1.97
CA PHE A 96 -5.79 7.74 2.51
C PHE A 96 -6.19 6.58 1.57
N GLY A 97 -6.27 6.84 0.27
CA GLY A 97 -6.55 5.83 -0.75
C GLY A 97 -5.49 4.73 -0.78
N CYS A 98 -4.21 5.08 -0.70
CA CYS A 98 -3.12 4.09 -0.60
C CYS A 98 -3.19 3.29 0.70
N GLY A 99 -3.48 3.92 1.84
CA GLY A 99 -3.67 3.23 3.11
C GLY A 99 -4.83 2.22 3.05
N LEU A 100 -5.98 2.62 2.49
CA LEU A 100 -7.13 1.74 2.28
C LEU A 100 -6.80 0.58 1.34
N ALA A 101 -6.10 0.84 0.23
CA ALA A 101 -5.69 -0.19 -0.71
C ALA A 101 -4.73 -1.21 -0.06
N GLY A 102 -3.78 -0.73 0.74
CA GLY A 102 -2.86 -1.59 1.50
C GLY A 102 -3.60 -2.45 2.54
N ALA A 103 -4.53 -1.86 3.29
CA ALA A 103 -5.37 -2.60 4.23
C ALA A 103 -6.25 -3.64 3.52
N ALA A 104 -6.84 -3.30 2.37
CA ALA A 104 -7.64 -4.22 1.57
C ALA A 104 -6.79 -5.39 1.05
N ALA A 105 -5.59 -5.12 0.52
CA ALA A 105 -4.67 -6.17 0.08
C ALA A 105 -4.33 -7.13 1.22
N PHE A 106 -4.07 -6.61 2.43
CA PHE A 106 -3.81 -7.42 3.60
C PHE A 106 -5.01 -8.30 4.00
N VAL A 107 -6.22 -7.72 4.06
CA VAL A 107 -7.44 -8.47 4.41
C VAL A 107 -7.74 -9.57 3.39
N ILE A 108 -7.57 -9.29 2.09
CA ILE A 108 -7.74 -10.28 1.02
C ILE A 108 -6.72 -11.41 1.18
N ALA A 109 -5.45 -11.08 1.42
CA ALA A 109 -4.40 -12.07 1.61
C ALA A 109 -4.64 -12.94 2.85
N LEU A 110 -5.09 -12.33 3.96
CA LEU A 110 -5.39 -13.04 5.20
C LEU A 110 -6.60 -13.97 5.07
N ALA A 111 -7.60 -13.57 4.28
CA ALA A 111 -8.78 -14.38 4.02
C ALA A 111 -8.55 -15.50 2.98
N ALA A 112 -7.40 -15.50 2.30
CA ALA A 112 -7.08 -16.48 1.27
C ALA A 112 -6.74 -17.84 1.89
N LYS A 113 -7.27 -18.90 1.28
CA LYS A 113 -6.96 -20.28 1.67
C LYS A 113 -5.58 -20.67 1.14
N PRO A 114 -4.81 -21.48 1.90
CA PRO A 114 -3.60 -22.07 1.37
C PRO A 114 -3.92 -22.97 0.16
N PRO A 115 -3.03 -23.05 -0.84
CA PRO A 115 -3.17 -24.00 -1.92
C PRO A 115 -3.20 -25.43 -1.33
N PRO A 116 -3.91 -26.37 -1.99
CA PRO A 116 -3.91 -27.76 -1.56
C PRO A 116 -2.47 -28.28 -1.51
N SER A 117 -2.13 -29.03 -0.47
CA SER A 117 -0.81 -29.68 -0.36
C SER A 117 -0.68 -30.75 -1.45
N ASP A 118 0.49 -30.84 -2.07
CA ASP A 118 0.84 -31.91 -3.02
C ASP A 118 0.98 -33.30 -2.34
N GLU A 119 0.51 -33.45 -1.10
CA GLU A 119 0.53 -34.71 -0.32
C GLU A 119 -0.26 -35.86 -0.99
N ASN A 120 -1.06 -35.54 -2.02
CA ASN A 120 -1.79 -36.51 -2.83
C ASN A 120 -1.10 -36.91 -4.14
N TRP A 121 0.15 -36.48 -4.38
CA TRP A 121 0.92 -37.04 -5.49
C TRP A 121 1.26 -38.50 -5.19
N THR A 122 0.43 -39.40 -5.73
CA THR A 122 0.75 -40.82 -5.82
C THR A 122 1.46 -41.04 -7.14
N PRO A 123 2.69 -41.60 -7.15
CA PRO A 123 3.36 -41.93 -8.41
C PRO A 123 2.46 -42.88 -9.22
N PRO A 124 2.32 -42.68 -10.54
CA PRO A 124 1.56 -43.60 -11.37
C PRO A 124 2.15 -45.01 -11.23
N GLN A 125 1.29 -46.02 -11.06
CA GLN A 125 1.69 -47.42 -10.79
C GLN A 125 2.61 -48.04 -11.87
N SER A 126 2.83 -47.36 -13.00
CA SER A 126 3.67 -47.82 -14.10
C SER A 126 5.19 -47.62 -13.90
N THR A 127 5.65 -47.00 -12.80
CA THR A 127 7.10 -46.77 -12.57
C THR A 127 7.77 -47.75 -11.59
N VAL A 128 7.05 -48.74 -11.09
CA VAL A 128 7.61 -49.78 -10.21
C VAL A 128 7.57 -51.13 -10.94
N SER A 129 8.33 -51.23 -12.04
CA SER A 129 8.66 -52.52 -12.67
C SER A 129 9.77 -53.19 -11.86
N VAL A 130 9.43 -53.78 -10.71
CA VAL A 130 10.37 -54.65 -9.96
C VAL A 130 10.26 -56.07 -10.51
N ASP A 131 10.63 -56.24 -11.77
CA ASP A 131 11.01 -57.54 -12.31
C ASP A 131 12.54 -57.55 -12.43
N ILE A 132 13.22 -57.52 -11.29
CA ILE A 132 14.59 -58.02 -11.21
C ILE A 132 14.44 -59.52 -10.99
N LEU A 133 14.30 -60.26 -12.09
CA LEU A 133 14.46 -61.71 -12.08
C LEU A 133 15.89 -62.08 -11.63
N PRO A 134 16.08 -63.17 -10.88
CA PRO A 134 17.36 -63.58 -10.31
C PRO A 134 18.42 -63.96 -11.35
#